data_AF-A0A838WIP5-F1
#
_entry.id   AF-A0A838WIP5-F1
#
_cell.length_a   1.000
_cell.length_b   1.000
_cell.length_c   1.000
_cell.angle_alpha   90.00
_cell.angle_beta   90.00
_cell.angle_gamma   90.00
#
_symmetry.space_group_name_H-M   'P 1'
#
loop_
_entity.id
_entity.type
_entity.pdbx_description
1 polymer ?
#
loop_
_entity_poly.entity_id
_entity_poly.type
_entity_poly.pdbx_seq_one_letter_code
_entity_poly.pdbx_strand_id
1 'polypeptide(L)' 'MAELRDQRRRDFFMDGHRLGDLRRYMDQYGVDEFPTGPHPNDAAWAWGNYGDATCFVPSRAERIGNPGYRP' A
#
# COMPACT_ATOMS: atom_id res chain seq x y z
N MET A 1 -15.25 -5.13 -14.51
CA MET A 1 -14.55 -4.23 -13.57
C MET A 1 -13.04 -4.39 -13.57
N ALA A 2 -12.48 -5.61 -13.71
CA ALA A 2 -11.03 -5.80 -13.78
C ALA A 2 -10.35 -4.98 -14.89
N GLU A 3 -10.90 -4.97 -16.10
CA GLU A 3 -10.37 -4.18 -17.23
C GLU A 3 -10.30 -2.67 -16.96
N LEU A 4 -11.31 -2.09 -16.30
CA LEU A 4 -11.29 -0.66 -15.94
C LEU A 4 -10.21 -0.35 -14.89
N ARG A 5 -9.93 -1.29 -13.98
CA ARG A 5 -8.83 -1.15 -13.03
C ARG A 5 -7.47 -1.29 -13.72
N ASP A 6 -7.38 -2.18 -14.71
CA ASP A 6 -6.20 -2.37 -15.56
C ASP A 6 -5.88 -1.13 -16.42
N GLN A 7 -6.89 -0.50 -17.01
CA GLN A 7 -6.73 0.76 -17.72
C GLN A 7 -6.30 1.88 -16.77
N ARG A 8 -7.00 2.04 -15.64
CA ARG A 8 -6.70 3.09 -14.66
C ARG A 8 -5.27 2.99 -14.10
N ARG A 9 -4.75 1.79 -13.84
CA ARG A 9 -3.35 1.64 -13.38
C ARG A 9 -2.32 2.05 -14.43
N ARG A 10 -2.65 1.97 -15.72
CA ARG A 10 -1.77 2.37 -16.84
C ARG A 10 -1.86 3.87 -17.07
N ASP A 11 -3.06 4.40 -17.14
CA ASP A 11 -3.31 5.83 -17.42
C ASP A 11 -2.73 6.74 -16.33
N PHE A 12 -2.86 6.33 -15.06
CA PHE A 12 -2.38 7.08 -13.90
C PHE A 12 -1.09 6.49 -13.31
N PHE A 13 -0.26 5.86 -14.14
CA PHE A 13 1.00 5.31 -13.69
C PHE A 13 1.92 6.43 -13.17
N MET A 14 2.46 6.25 -11.96
CA MET A 14 3.27 7.24 -11.23
C MET A 14 2.58 8.57 -10.88
N ASP A 15 1.27 8.66 -11.06
CA ASP A 15 0.49 9.88 -10.76
C ASP A 15 -0.04 9.93 -9.30
N GLY A 16 0.43 9.02 -8.44
CA GLY A 16 0.07 9.00 -7.00
C GLY A 16 -1.31 8.39 -6.66
N HIS A 17 -2.09 7.96 -7.66
CA HIS A 17 -3.44 7.42 -7.43
C HIS A 17 -3.49 5.97 -6.93
N ARG A 18 -2.41 5.19 -7.17
CA ARG A 18 -2.44 3.72 -7.01
C ARG A 18 -2.82 3.25 -5.61
N LEU A 19 -2.27 3.86 -4.55
CA LEU A 19 -2.50 3.40 -3.17
C LEU A 19 -3.95 3.66 -2.71
N GLY A 20 -4.52 4.81 -3.09
CA GLY A 20 -5.93 5.13 -2.80
C GLY A 20 -6.89 4.19 -3.52
N ASP A 21 -6.58 3.88 -4.79
CA ASP A 21 -7.36 2.93 -5.56
C ASP A 21 -7.36 1.52 -4.96
N LEU A 22 -6.18 1.03 -4.54
CA LEU A 22 -6.04 -0.27 -3.89
C LEU A 22 -6.92 -0.40 -2.64
N ARG A 23 -6.87 0.60 -1.75
CA ARG A 23 -7.71 0.63 -0.54
C ARG A 23 -9.20 0.65 -0.89
N ARG A 24 -9.58 1.47 -1.86
CA ARG A 24 -10.98 1.55 -2.32
C ARG A 24 -11.47 0.23 -2.90
N TYR A 25 -10.62 -0.49 -3.65
CA TYR A 25 -10.99 -1.78 -4.22
C TYR A 25 -11.21 -2.85 -3.16
N MET A 26 -10.37 -2.86 -2.13
CA MET A 26 -10.53 -3.74 -0.98
C MET A 26 -11.81 -3.42 -0.20
N ASP A 27 -12.02 -2.15 0.15
CA ASP A 27 -13.14 -1.69 0.99
C ASP A 27 -14.51 -1.79 0.31
N GLN A 28 -14.63 -1.31 -0.94
CA GLN A 28 -15.92 -1.18 -1.61
C GLN A 28 -16.28 -2.37 -2.51
N TYR A 29 -15.27 -3.12 -2.97
CA TYR A 29 -15.46 -4.18 -3.96
C TYR A 29 -14.94 -5.54 -3.50
N GLY A 30 -14.32 -5.64 -2.31
CA GLY A 30 -13.76 -6.90 -1.80
C GLY A 30 -12.64 -7.47 -2.68
N VAL A 31 -11.97 -6.63 -3.48
CA VAL A 31 -10.89 -7.05 -4.37
C VAL A 31 -9.56 -6.60 -3.79
N ASP A 32 -8.75 -7.58 -3.38
CA ASP A 32 -7.38 -7.35 -2.97
C ASP A 32 -6.44 -7.37 -4.18
N GLU A 33 -5.81 -6.22 -4.45
CA GLU A 33 -4.77 -6.08 -5.48
C GLU A 33 -3.45 -5.54 -4.88
N PHE A 34 -3.31 -5.58 -3.55
CA PHE A 34 -2.05 -5.22 -2.91
C PHE A 34 -0.95 -6.22 -3.30
N PRO A 35 0.31 -5.76 -3.41
CA PRO A 35 1.42 -6.67 -3.63
C PRO A 35 1.62 -7.56 -2.41
N THR A 36 1.93 -8.84 -2.62
CA THR A 36 2.12 -9.83 -1.55
C THR A 36 3.53 -10.44 -1.52
N GLY A 37 4.28 -10.31 -2.62
CA GLY A 37 5.62 -10.87 -2.78
C GLY A 37 6.75 -10.04 -2.16
N PRO A 38 8.01 -10.34 -2.54
CA PRO A 38 9.18 -9.61 -2.07
C PRO A 38 9.08 -8.12 -2.39
N HIS A 39 9.39 -7.29 -1.40
CA HIS A 39 9.47 -5.86 -1.59
C HIS A 39 10.63 -5.52 -2.56
N PRO A 40 10.51 -4.55 -3.48
CA PRO A 40 11.58 -4.20 -4.42
C PRO A 40 12.90 -3.80 -3.74
N ASN A 41 12.82 -3.27 -2.51
CA ASN A 41 13.97 -2.91 -1.67
C ASN A 41 14.40 -4.01 -0.68
N ASP A 42 13.98 -5.26 -0.86
CA ASP A 42 14.33 -6.36 0.04
C ASP A 42 15.86 -6.52 0.20
N ALA A 43 16.59 -6.48 -0.91
CA ALA A 43 18.06 -6.63 -0.92
C ALA A 43 18.82 -5.44 -0.30
N ALA A 44 18.22 -4.26 -0.20
CA ALA A 44 18.92 -3.04 0.19
C ALA A 44 18.59 -2.58 1.63
N TRP A 45 17.39 -2.89 2.17
CA TRP A 45 16.93 -2.31 3.44
C TRP A 45 16.01 -3.23 4.29
N ALA A 46 16.00 -4.56 4.08
CA ALA A 46 15.37 -5.53 4.99
C ALA A 46 13.84 -5.40 5.19
N TRP A 47 13.10 -5.04 4.14
CA TRP A 47 11.63 -4.96 4.20
C TRP A 47 10.94 -6.33 4.07
N GLY A 48 11.61 -7.36 3.53
CA GLY A 48 11.02 -8.68 3.37
C GLY A 48 9.90 -8.69 2.32
N ASN A 49 8.85 -9.46 2.59
CA ASN A 49 7.64 -9.50 1.76
C ASN A 49 6.65 -8.43 2.19
N TYR A 50 5.84 -7.92 1.25
CA TYR A 50 4.77 -6.97 1.54
C TYR A 50 3.75 -7.48 2.57
N GLY A 51 3.48 -8.79 2.60
CA GLY A 51 2.58 -9.39 3.58
C GLY A 51 1.17 -8.78 3.53
N ASP A 52 0.70 -8.26 4.66
CA ASP A 52 -0.60 -7.60 4.85
C ASP A 52 -0.50 -6.05 4.83
N ALA A 53 0.61 -5.50 4.33
CA ALA A 53 0.82 -4.05 4.31
C ALA A 53 -0.14 -3.34 3.34
N THR A 54 -1.08 -2.58 3.89
CA THR A 54 -2.05 -1.75 3.14
C THR A 54 -1.83 -0.24 3.30
N CYS A 55 -0.89 0.17 4.15
CA CYS A 55 -0.61 1.56 4.48
C CYS A 55 0.86 1.86 4.75
N PHE A 56 1.19 3.15 4.75
CA PHE A 56 2.50 3.60 5.20
C PHE A 56 2.58 3.53 6.72
N VAL A 57 3.72 3.08 7.21
CA VAL A 57 3.98 3.03 8.64
C VAL A 57 4.08 4.46 9.19
N PRO A 58 3.43 4.77 10.32
CA PRO A 58 3.61 6.04 11.01
C PRO A 58 5.08 6.32 11.29
N SER A 59 5.47 7.60 11.23
CA SER A 59 6.86 8.00 11.45
C SER A 59 7.34 7.62 12.86
N ARG A 60 8.65 7.39 13.00
CA ARG A 60 9.24 7.12 14.32
C ARG A 60 8.99 8.27 15.31
N ALA A 61 8.95 9.51 14.84
CA ALA A 61 8.66 10.68 15.66
C ALA A 61 7.25 10.62 16.23
N GLU A 62 6.25 10.22 15.44
CA GLU A 62 4.87 10.04 15.93
C GLU A 62 4.81 8.95 16.99
N ARG A 63 5.45 7.81 16.73
CA ARG A 63 5.46 6.65 17.64
C ARG A 63 6.07 6.93 19.01
N ILE A 64 7.06 7.82 19.08
CA ILE A 64 7.77 8.16 20.33
C ILE A 64 7.17 9.41 20.97
N GLY A 65 6.81 10.41 20.15
CA GLY A 65 6.37 11.73 20.60
C GLY A 65 4.90 11.78 21.00
N ASN A 66 4.07 10.85 20.54
CA ASN A 66 2.66 10.77 20.89
C ASN A 66 2.41 9.66 21.94
N PRO A 67 2.16 10.00 23.22
CA PRO A 67 1.87 9.01 24.27
C PRO A 67 0.59 8.20 24.02
N GLY A 68 -0.31 8.71 23.16
CA GLY A 68 -1.53 8.04 22.77
C GLY A 68 -1.39 7.12 21.55
N TYR A 69 -0.20 7.02 20.95
CA TYR A 69 0.02 6.16 19.79
C TYR A 69 -0.27 4.70 20.14
N ARG A 70 -1.13 4.07 19.35
CA ARG A 70 -1.42 2.63 19.39
C ARG A 70 -1.18 2.07 17.99
N PRO A 71 -0.36 1.02 17.85
CA PRO A 71 -0.14 0.36 16.57
C PRO A 71 -1.40 -0.33 16.05
#